data_AF-A0A937ILE6-F1
#
_entry.id   AF-A0A937ILE6-F1
#
_cell.length_a   1.000
_cell.length_b   1.000
_cell.length_c   1.000
_cell.angle_alpha   90.00
_cell.angle_beta   90.00
_cell.angle_gamma   90.00
#
_symmetry.space_group_name_H-M   'P 1'
#
loop_
_entity.id
_entity.type
_entity.pdbx_description
1 polymer ?
#
loop_
_entity_poly.entity_id
_entity_poly.type
_entity_poly.pdbx_seq_one_letter_code
_entity_poly.pdbx_strand_id
1 'polypeptide(L)' 'FSSLLVHASPPNISPFGRTIVYLSLCHVNNHIREFKREEWIAHRDFTPISKLNDNCLNELVNQKVTAAE' A
#
# COMPACT_ATOMS: atom_id res chain seq x y z
N PHE A 1 1.90 -3.94 -10.23
CA PHE A 1 1.59 -4.50 -11.57
C PHE A 1 0.20 -4.06 -11.98
N SER A 2 -0.15 -4.12 -13.26
CA SER A 2 -1.53 -3.86 -13.72
C SER A 2 -2.50 -4.91 -13.15
N SER A 3 -3.70 -4.51 -12.74
CA SER A 3 -4.72 -5.41 -12.19
C SER A 3 -5.17 -6.54 -13.14
N LEU A 4 -4.81 -6.45 -14.43
CA LEU A 4 -5.09 -7.48 -15.43
C LEU A 4 -3.99 -8.54 -15.56
N LEU A 5 -2.86 -8.38 -14.86
CA LEU A 5 -1.77 -9.35 -14.91
C LEU A 5 -2.12 -10.58 -14.08
N VAL A 6 -2.10 -11.77 -14.69
CA VAL A 6 -2.16 -13.04 -13.96
C VAL A 6 -0.88 -13.21 -13.15
N HIS A 7 -1.00 -13.37 -11.84
CA HIS A 7 0.16 -13.47 -10.96
C HIS A 7 -0.15 -14.32 -9.72
N ALA A 8 0.89 -15.00 -9.22
CA ALA A 8 0.92 -15.73 -7.96
C ALA A 8 2.37 -15.87 -7.50
N SER A 9 2.59 -16.26 -6.24
CA SER A 9 3.94 -16.54 -5.72
C SER A 9 4.15 -18.03 -5.50
N PRO A 10 5.34 -18.60 -5.81
CA PRO A 10 5.68 -19.96 -5.41
C PRO A 10 5.88 -20.07 -3.88
N PRO A 11 5.91 -21.31 -3.33
CA PRO A 11 6.29 -21.56 -1.94
C PRO A 11 7.67 -20.99 -1.59
N ASN A 12 7.84 -20.50 -0.36
CA ASN A 12 9.14 -20.06 0.15
C ASN A 12 9.87 -21.22 0.82
N ILE A 13 10.94 -21.72 0.20
CA ILE A 13 11.77 -22.82 0.72
C ILE A 13 13.02 -22.35 1.45
N SER A 14 13.29 -21.04 1.44
CA SER A 14 14.48 -20.47 2.08
C SER A 14 14.28 -20.33 3.60
N PRO A 15 15.38 -20.22 4.39
CA PRO A 15 15.27 -19.93 5.81
C PRO A 15 14.86 -18.48 6.11
N PHE A 16 14.69 -17.62 5.10
CA PHE A 16 14.41 -16.20 5.29
C PHE A 16 12.91 -15.90 5.15
N GLY A 17 12.41 -15.00 6.00
CA GLY A 17 11.04 -14.53 5.94
C GLY A 17 10.73 -13.76 4.64
N ARG A 18 9.50 -13.90 4.13
CA ARG A 18 9.02 -13.16 2.95
C ARG A 18 7.81 -12.30 3.34
N THR A 19 8.08 -11.05 3.74
CA THR A 19 7.05 -10.04 3.99
C THR A 19 6.78 -9.26 2.72
N ILE A 20 5.51 -9.15 2.33
CA ILE A 20 5.10 -8.39 1.15
C ILE A 20 3.98 -7.43 1.55
N VAL A 21 4.16 -6.16 1.20
CA VAL A 21 3.14 -5.13 1.36
C VAL A 21 2.60 -4.79 -0.04
N TYR A 22 1.28 -4.79 -0.18
CA TYR A 22 0.60 -4.45 -1.43
C TYR A 22 -0.13 -3.12 -1.29
N LEU A 23 0.00 -2.29 -2.32
CA LEU A 23 -0.79 -1.09 -2.50
C LEU A 23 -1.56 -1.20 -3.81
N SER A 24 -2.88 -1.37 -3.71
CA SER A 24 -3.78 -1.41 -4.87
C SER A 24 -4.24 0.01 -5.19
N LEU A 25 -3.76 0.55 -6.31
CA LEU A 25 -4.09 1.90 -6.75
C LEU A 25 -5.17 1.88 -7.82
N CYS A 26 -6.08 2.84 -7.75
CA CYS A 26 -7.08 3.11 -8.77
C CYS A 26 -7.10 4.61 -9.08
N HIS A 27 -7.40 4.96 -10.34
CA HIS A 27 -7.65 6.35 -10.68
C HIS A 27 -8.94 6.84 -10.00
N VAL A 28 -8.97 8.07 -9.51
CA VAL A 28 -10.11 8.62 -8.74
C VAL A 28 -11.43 8.58 -9.51
N ASN A 29 -11.40 8.69 -10.85
CA ASN A 29 -12.59 8.57 -11.70
C ASN A 29 -13.09 7.13 -11.92
N ASN A 30 -12.34 6.12 -11.46
CA ASN A 30 -12.65 4.69 -11.61
C ASN A 30 -12.95 4.04 -10.25
N HIS A 31 -13.50 4.81 -9.31
CA HIS A 31 -13.87 4.30 -7.99
C HIS A 31 -15.14 3.45 -8.01
N ILE A 32 -15.25 2.54 -7.05
CA ILE A 32 -16.44 1.69 -6.88
C ILE A 32 -17.65 2.53 -6.47
N ARG A 33 -18.84 2.17 -6.96
CA ARG A 33 -20.10 2.86 -6.64
C ARG A 33 -21.03 2.01 -5.76
N GLU A 34 -20.70 0.75 -5.56
CA GLU A 34 -21.44 -0.18 -4.72
C GLU A 34 -20.55 -0.70 -3.58
N PHE A 35 -20.98 -0.47 -2.35
CA PHE A 35 -20.20 -0.80 -1.15
C PHE A 35 -20.63 -2.13 -0.54
N LYS A 36 -20.30 -3.23 -1.23
CA LYS A 36 -20.68 -4.60 -0.83
C LYS A 36 -19.71 -5.27 0.16
N ARG A 37 -18.55 -4.65 0.42
CA ARG A 37 -17.51 -5.18 1.30
C ARG A 37 -17.18 -4.15 2.38
N GLU A 38 -16.58 -4.63 3.46
CA GLU A 38 -16.04 -3.77 4.51
C GLU A 38 -15.02 -2.78 3.96
N GLU A 39 -14.98 -1.60 4.55
CA GLU A 39 -14.16 -0.48 4.06
C GLU A 39 -12.66 -0.79 4.03
N TRP A 40 -12.16 -1.56 5.01
CA TRP A 40 -10.76 -1.95 5.07
C TRP A 40 -10.34 -2.91 3.94
N ILE A 41 -11.31 -3.53 3.25
CA ILE A 41 -11.09 -4.34 2.04
C ILE A 41 -11.28 -3.49 0.78
N ALA A 42 -12.32 -2.65 0.77
CA ALA A 42 -12.71 -1.81 -0.36
C ALA A 42 -12.99 -0.38 0.14
N HIS A 43 -11.98 0.48 0.01
CA HIS A 43 -12.03 1.86 0.49
C HIS A 43 -13.20 2.65 -0.09
N ARG A 44 -13.65 3.65 0.65
CA ARG A 44 -14.76 4.55 0.27
C ARG A 44 -14.31 6.00 0.08
N ASP A 45 -13.12 6.35 0.57
CA ASP A 45 -12.46 7.63 0.30
C ASP A 45 -11.63 7.53 -0.98
N PHE A 46 -11.92 8.40 -1.93
CA PHE A 46 -11.23 8.50 -3.22
C PHE A 46 -10.62 9.88 -3.43
N THR A 47 -10.35 10.60 -2.34
CA THR A 47 -9.60 11.85 -2.37
C THR A 47 -8.23 11.60 -3.02
N PRO A 48 -7.81 12.41 -4.02
CA PRO A 48 -6.51 12.24 -4.65
C PRO A 48 -5.37 12.26 -3.63
N ILE A 49 -4.47 11.29 -3.71
CA ILE A 49 -3.28 11.26 -2.86
C ILE A 49 -2.32 12.40 -3.22
N SER A 50 -1.77 13.03 -2.20
CA SER A 50 -0.70 14.03 -2.36
C SER A 50 0.66 13.35 -2.26
N LYS A 51 1.55 13.65 -3.21
CA LYS A 51 2.93 13.18 -3.14
C LYS A 51 3.65 13.85 -1.97
N LEU A 52 4.45 13.06 -1.25
CA LEU A 52 5.39 13.57 -0.26
C LEU A 52 6.74 13.86 -0.93
N ASN A 53 7.63 14.52 -0.19
CA ASN A 53 9.01 14.73 -0.63
C ASN A 53 9.77 13.40 -0.77
N ASP A 54 10.76 13.36 -1.65
CA ASP A 54 11.52 12.14 -1.97
C ASP A 54 12.17 11.49 -0.73
N ASN A 55 12.57 12.31 0.26
CA ASN A 55 13.23 11.85 1.49
C ASN A 55 12.26 11.58 2.66
N CYS A 56 10.95 11.59 2.44
CA CYS A 56 9.93 11.52 3.51
C CYS A 56 10.07 10.29 4.41
N LEU A 57 10.56 9.16 3.88
CA LEU A 57 10.79 7.95 4.68
C LEU A 57 12.00 8.08 5.60
N ASN A 58 13.11 8.66 5.13
CA ASN A 58 14.29 8.91 5.96
C ASN A 58 13.95 9.89 7.08
N GLU A 59 13.21 10.96 6.76
CA GLU A 59 12.70 11.92 7.73
C GLU A 59 11.82 11.24 8.79
N LEU A 60 10.90 10.35 8.38
CA LEU A 60 10.04 9.60 9.30
C LEU A 60 10.84 8.68 10.24
N VAL A 61 11.85 7.98 9.72
CA VAL A 61 12.71 7.13 10.55
C VAL A 61 13.49 7.97 11.56
N ASN A 62 14.10 9.06 11.12
CA ASN A 62 14.88 9.93 12.00
C ASN A 62 14.02 10.53 13.12
N GLN A 63 12.80 10.98 12.82
CA GLN A 63 11.85 11.47 13.82
C GLN A 63 11.54 10.42 14.90
N LYS A 64 11.33 9.15 14.50
CA LYS A 64 11.06 8.07 15.45
C LYS A 64 12.27 7.75 16.34
N VAL A 65 13.48 7.83 15.79
CA VAL A 65 14.72 7.62 16.56
C VAL A 65 14.87 8.73 17.61
N THR A 66 14.76 9.99 17.20
CA THR A 66 14.85 11.14 18.12
C THR A 66 13.75 11.15 19.19
N ALA A 67 12.55 10.66 18.88
CA ALA A 67 11.45 10.56 19.85
C ALA A 67 11.59 9.40 20.84
N ALA A 68 12.47 8.43 20.58
CA ALA A 68 12.74 7.30 21.45
C ALA A 68 13.99 7.50 22.33
N GLU A 69 14.77 8.55 22.07
CA GLU A 69 15.87 9.07 22.90
C GLU A 69 15.36 10.09 23.92
#